data_AF-A0A8J3EP17-F1
#
_entry.id   AF-A0A8J3EP17-F1
#
_cell.length_a   1.000
_cell.length_b   1.000
_cell.length_c   1.000
_cell.angle_alpha   90.00
_cell.angle_beta   90.00
_cell.angle_gamma   90.00
#
_symmetry.space_group_name_H-M   'P 1'
#
loop_
_entity.id
_entity.type
_entity.pdbx_description
1 polymer ?
#
loop_
_entity_poly.entity_id
_entity_poly.type
_entity_poly.pdbx_seq_one_letter_code
_entity_poly.pdbx_strand_id
1 'polypeptide(L)' 'MSLGNMALVGVCIAAGVYVLALLVGMIAVFPFGLLGLVVLGFVGFLLFSVLRQKLDDKENRHYEDNVNE' A
#
# COMPACT_ATOMS: atom_id res chain seq x y z
N MET A 1 -11.99 -7.11 21.66
CA MET A 1 -12.09 -6.81 20.22
C MET A 1 -13.16 -7.70 19.61
N SER A 2 -13.94 -7.21 18.64
CA SER A 2 -14.87 -8.08 17.89
C SER A 2 -14.09 -9.12 17.09
N LEU A 3 -14.72 -10.27 16.79
CA LEU A 3 -14.11 -11.32 15.98
C LEU A 3 -13.68 -10.80 14.61
N GLY A 4 -14.48 -9.90 14.01
CA GLY A 4 -14.15 -9.24 12.75
C GLY A 4 -12.85 -8.42 12.83
N ASN A 5 -12.65 -7.66 13.91
CA ASN A 5 -11.42 -6.86 14.08
C ASN A 5 -10.19 -7.74 14.28
N MET A 6 -10.33 -8.89 14.96
CA MET A 6 -9.22 -9.84 15.13
C MET A 6 -8.86 -10.53 13.81
N ALA A 7 -9.86 -10.92 13.01
CA ALA A 7 -9.64 -11.48 11.68
C ALA A 7 -8.96 -10.48 10.74
N LEU A 8 -9.39 -9.21 10.76
CA LEU A 8 -8.78 -8.15 9.95
C LEU A 8 -7.30 -7.94 10.29
N VAL A 9 -6.96 -7.89 11.59
CA VAL A 9 -5.56 -7.81 12.03
C VAL A 9 -4.75 -9.01 11.52
N GLY A 10 -5.30 -10.22 11.62
CA GLY A 10 -4.66 -11.43 11.10
C GLY A 10 -4.38 -11.36 9.59
N VAL A 11 -5.35 -10.87 8.81
CA VAL A 11 -5.21 -10.65 7.36
C VAL A 11 -4.13 -9.62 7.07
N CYS A 12 -4.09 -8.50 7.79
CA CYS A 12 -3.05 -7.49 7.61
C CYS A 12 -1.64 -8.04 7.88
N ILE A 13 -1.47 -8.86 8.93
CA ILE A 13 -0.19 -9.49 9.24
C ILE A 13 0.20 -10.49 8.14
N ALA A 14 -0.73 -11.37 7.73
CA ALA A 14 -0.47 -12.34 6.68
C ALA A 14 -0.10 -11.67 5.34
N ALA A 15 -0.81 -10.60 4.97
CA ALA A 15 -0.50 -9.78 3.81
C ALA A 15 0.90 -9.16 3.92
N GLY A 16 1.26 -8.61 5.09
CA GLY A 16 2.60 -8.06 5.33
C GLY A 16 3.72 -9.11 5.18
N VAL A 17 3.56 -10.29 5.77
CA VAL A 17 4.51 -11.40 5.65
C VAL A 17 4.63 -11.87 4.19
N TYR A 18 3.52 -11.95 3.48
CA TYR A 18 3.50 -12.33 2.06
C TYR A 18 4.27 -11.34 1.19
N VAL A 19 4.07 -10.04 1.39
CA VAL A 19 4.81 -8.99 0.69
C VAL A 19 6.31 -9.09 0.98
N LEU A 20 6.71 -9.32 2.23
CA LEU A 20 8.12 -9.53 2.59
C LEU A 20 8.72 -10.75 1.90
N ALA A 21 7.99 -11.88 1.87
CA ALA A 21 8.44 -13.09 1.18
C ALA A 21 8.61 -12.85 -0.34
N LEU A 22 7.71 -12.10 -0.97
CA LEU A 22 7.84 -11.70 -2.37
C LEU A 22 9.09 -10.85 -2.61
N LEU A 23 9.35 -9.87 -1.75
CA LEU A 23 10.55 -9.02 -1.84
C LEU A 23 11.84 -9.86 -1.73
N VAL A 24 11.91 -10.76 -0.75
CA VAL A 24 13.06 -11.67 -0.59
C VAL A 24 13.20 -12.60 -1.79
N GLY A 25 12.11 -13.17 -2.27
CA GLY A 25 12.10 -14.04 -3.45
C GLY A 25 12.60 -13.33 -4.71
N MET A 26 12.19 -12.08 -4.93
CA MET A 26 12.69 -11.28 -6.05
C MET A 26 14.18 -10.96 -5.91
N ILE A 27 14.69 -10.67 -4.71
CA ILE A 27 16.14 -10.49 -4.50
C ILE A 27 16.90 -11.79 -4.76
N ALA A 28 16.36 -12.94 -4.33
CA ALA A 28 17.00 -14.24 -4.48
C ALA A 28 17.14 -14.69 -5.94
N VAL A 29 16.22 -14.29 -6.83
CA VAL A 29 16.25 -14.60 -8.27
C VAL A 29 17.12 -13.59 -9.05
N PHE A 30 18.19 -13.09 -8.42
CA PHE A 30 19.14 -12.18 -9.06
C PHE A 30 19.76 -12.80 -10.33
N PRO A 31 19.97 -12.02 -11.41
CA PRO A 31 19.68 -10.59 -11.54
C PRO A 31 18.26 -10.27 -12.01
N PHE A 32 17.51 -11.25 -12.51
CA PHE A 32 16.21 -11.02 -13.15
C PHE A 32 15.16 -10.45 -12.19
N GLY A 33 15.20 -10.83 -10.92
CA GLY A 33 14.25 -10.30 -9.93
C GLY A 33 14.47 -8.82 -9.58
N LEU A 34 15.62 -8.22 -9.93
CA LEU A 34 15.80 -6.76 -9.82
C LEU A 34 14.87 -5.99 -10.78
N LEU A 35 14.61 -6.52 -11.97
CA LEU A 35 13.66 -5.90 -12.91
C LEU A 35 12.25 -5.86 -12.29
N GLY A 36 11.85 -6.94 -11.64
CA GLY A 36 10.60 -7.01 -10.88
C GLY A 36 10.53 -5.95 -9.77
N LEU A 37 11.61 -5.80 -9.00
CA LEU A 37 11.69 -4.78 -7.94
C LEU A 37 11.62 -3.35 -8.47
N VAL A 38 12.26 -3.06 -9.62
CA VAL A 38 12.19 -1.74 -10.25
C VAL A 38 10.77 -1.41 -10.68
N VAL A 39 10.09 -2.35 -11.36
CA VAL A 39 8.70 -2.15 -11.79
C VAL A 39 7.76 -1.99 -10.59
N LEU A 40 7.89 -2.86 -9.59
CA LEU A 40 7.06 -2.82 -8.39
C LEU A 40 7.31 -1.54 -7.58
N GLY A 41 8.57 -1.11 -7.45
CA GLY A 41 8.93 0.15 -6.83
C GLY A 41 8.36 1.36 -7.55
N PHE A 42 8.38 1.36 -8.89
CA PHE A 42 7.80 2.43 -9.69
C PHE A 42 6.27 2.53 -9.50
N VAL A 43 5.56 1.39 -9.54
CA VAL A 43 4.11 1.37 -9.30
C VAL A 43 3.78 1.81 -7.87
N GLY A 44 4.54 1.34 -6.88
CA GLY A 44 4.38 1.76 -5.49
C GLY A 44 4.61 3.25 -5.29
N PHE A 45 5.62 3.81 -5.98
CA PHE A 45 5.88 5.25 -5.98
C PHE A 45 4.73 6.06 -6.59
N LEU A 46 4.17 5.61 -7.72
CA LEU A 46 3.02 6.28 -8.34
C LEU A 46 1.80 6.28 -7.41
N LEU A 47 1.47 5.13 -6.82
CA LEU A 47 0.36 5.03 -5.86
C LEU A 47 0.59 5.93 -4.65
N PHE A 48 1.79 5.93 -4.08
CA PHE A 48 2.14 6.81 -2.97
C PHE A 48 2.01 8.29 -3.35
N SER A 49 2.43 8.68 -4.56
CA SER A 49 2.28 10.05 -5.05
C SER A 49 0.81 10.46 -5.13
N VAL A 50 -0.05 9.59 -5.66
CA VAL A 50 -1.50 9.85 -5.76
C VAL A 50 -2.13 9.97 -4.36
N LEU A 51 -1.82 9.04 -3.46
CA LEU A 51 -2.33 9.08 -2.08
C LEU A 51 -1.87 10.35 -1.36
N ARG A 52 -0.61 10.75 -1.52
CA ARG A 52 -0.08 11.98 -0.94
C ARG A 52 -0.80 13.22 -1.48
N GLN A 53 -1.04 13.29 -2.79
CA GLN A 53 -1.81 14.40 -3.38
C GLN A 53 -3.22 14.47 -2.79
N LYS A 54 -3.92 13.33 -2.69
CA LYS A 54 -5.24 13.25 -2.05
C LYS A 54 -5.21 13.68 -0.58
N LEU A 55 -4.19 13.26 0.17
CA LEU A 55 -4.02 13.64 1.57
C LEU A 55 -3.62 15.10 1.77
N ASP A 56 -3.06 15.78 0.78
CA ASP A 56 -2.70 17.20 0.87
C ASP A 56 -3.79 18.13 0.28
N ASP A 57 -4.79 17.58 -0.41
CA ASP A 57 -5.87 18.31 -1.07
C ASP A 57 -6.77 19.05 -0.06
N LYS A 58 -6.57 20.36 0.05
CA LYS A 58 -7.32 21.25 0.95
C LYS A 58 -8.75 21.46 0.46
N GLU A 59 -8.97 21.44 -0.84
CA GLU A 59 -10.29 21.67 -1.44
C GLU A 59 -11.18 20.44 -1.22
N ASN A 60 -10.66 19.25 -1.50
CA ASN A 60 -11.36 17.99 -1.21
C ASN A 60 -11.73 17.87 0.28
N ARG A 61 -10.81 18.23 1.20
CA ARG A 61 -11.13 18.30 2.64
C ARG A 61 -12.22 19.32 2.96
N HIS A 62 -12.18 20.50 2.34
CA HIS A 62 -13.19 21.52 2.58
C HIS A 62 -14.59 21.03 2.21
N TYR A 63 -14.74 20.33 1.08
CA TYR A 63 -16.01 19.75 0.69
C TYR A 63 -16.44 18.60 1.60
N GLU A 64 -15.53 17.68 1.96
CA GLU A 64 -15.83 16.57 2.90
C GLU A 64 -16.27 17.08 4.29
N ASP A 65 -15.63 18.14 4.81
CA ASP A 65 -15.90 18.62 6.17
C ASP A 65 -17.10 19.58 6.26
N ASN A 66 -17.41 20.32 5.19
CA ASN A 66 -18.37 21.43 5.22
C ASN A 66 -19.61 21.20 4.36
N VAL A 67 -19.59 20.22 3.45
CA VAL A 67 -20.73 19.88 2.60
C VAL A 67 -21.19 18.47 2.96
N ASN A 68 -22.17 18.40 3.86
CA ASN A 68 -22.91 17.16 4.09
C ASN A 68 -23.94 17.03 2.96
N GLU A 69 -23.85 15.95 2.19
CA GLU A 69 -24.98 15.47 1.38
C GLU A 69 -26.04 14.81 2.28
#